data_AF-A0A453K5K2-F1
#
_entry.id   AF-A0A453K5K2-F1
#
_cell.length_a   1.000
_cell.length_b   1.000
_cell.length_c   1.000
_cell.angle_alpha   90.00
_cell.angle_beta   90.00
_cell.angle_gamma   90.00
#
_symmetry.space_group_name_H-M   'P 1'
#
loop_
_entity.id
_entity.type
_entity.pdbx_description
1 polymer ?
#
loop_
_entity_poly.entity_id
_entity_poly.type
_entity_poly.pdbx_seq_one_letter_code
_entity_poly.pdbx_strand_id
1 'polypeptide(L)'
;QVTDCELIPGGRNIRVTEENKHEYVDRVAEHRLTTAIRPQINAFMEGFNELIPRELISIFNDKEFELLISGLPDIDCELKELIQFYNDPFRSCMCSTYFVHLLSVDDLKANTEYSGYSIASPVIQWFWEIVQGFSKEDKARFLQFVTGTSKVFGESTTF
;
A
#
# COMPACT_ATOMS: atom_id res chain seq x y z
N GLN A 1 26.54 12.78 6.08
CA GLN A 1 27.31 13.18 4.88
C GLN A 1 26.47 12.83 3.67
N VAL A 2 26.25 13.74 2.74
CA VAL A 2 25.60 13.40 1.45
C VAL A 2 26.69 12.84 0.54
N THR A 3 26.77 11.52 0.45
CA THR A 3 27.67 10.84 -0.47
C THR A 3 27.09 10.91 -1.88
N ASP A 4 27.77 11.60 -2.78
CA ASP A 4 27.46 11.63 -4.20
C ASP A 4 27.74 10.25 -4.82
N CYS A 5 26.72 9.65 -5.46
CA CYS A 5 26.79 8.32 -6.06
C CYS A 5 26.44 8.39 -7.55
N GLU A 6 27.26 7.76 -8.39
CA GLU A 6 26.96 7.67 -9.81
C GLU A 6 25.87 6.62 -10.07
N LEU A 7 24.84 7.01 -10.83
CA LEU A 7 23.73 6.12 -11.21
C LEU A 7 24.12 5.10 -12.29
N ILE A 8 25.09 5.47 -13.13
CA ILE A 8 25.70 4.65 -14.17
C ILE A 8 27.21 4.92 -14.17
N PRO A 9 28.05 3.98 -14.64
CA PRO A 9 29.49 4.18 -14.71
C PRO A 9 29.87 5.44 -15.51
N GLY A 10 30.58 6.39 -14.89
CA GLY A 10 30.95 7.65 -15.53
C GLY A 10 29.80 8.62 -15.74
N GLY A 11 28.65 8.38 -15.10
CA GLY A 11 27.42 9.15 -15.24
C GLY A 11 27.58 10.62 -14.84
N ARG A 12 28.57 10.97 -14.00
CA ARG A 12 28.87 12.36 -13.65
C ARG A 12 29.21 13.23 -14.87
N ASN A 13 29.72 12.62 -15.95
CA ASN A 13 30.09 13.31 -17.19
C ASN A 13 28.98 13.28 -18.25
N ILE A 14 27.88 12.58 -18.00
CA ILE A 14 26.77 12.44 -18.96
C ILE A 14 25.69 13.44 -18.56
N ARG A 15 25.44 14.42 -19.43
CA ARG A 15 24.39 15.42 -19.20
C ARG A 15 23.01 14.79 -19.39
N VAL A 16 22.08 15.12 -18.48
CA VAL A 16 20.67 14.78 -18.66
C VAL A 16 20.04 15.70 -19.72
N THR A 17 19.47 15.10 -20.76
CA THR A 17 18.76 15.74 -21.88
C THR A 17 17.33 15.22 -21.96
N GLU A 18 16.50 15.82 -22.80
CA GLU A 18 15.10 15.39 -22.96
C GLU A 18 14.99 13.94 -23.47
N GLU A 19 15.99 13.48 -24.22
CA GLU A 19 16.06 12.13 -24.77
C GLU A 19 16.42 11.07 -23.73
N ASN A 20 17.21 11.41 -22.71
CA ASN A 20 17.68 10.45 -21.68
C ASN A 20 17.05 10.66 -20.28
N LYS A 21 16.18 11.66 -20.12
CA LYS A 21 15.55 12.00 -18.84
C LYS A 21 14.78 10.83 -18.20
N HIS A 22 14.13 10.00 -19.02
CA HIS A 22 13.36 8.86 -18.53
C HIS A 22 14.27 7.84 -17.85
N GLU A 23 15.37 7.48 -18.52
CA GLU A 23 16.37 6.59 -17.93
C GLU A 23 16.94 7.20 -16.65
N TYR A 24 17.26 8.51 -16.64
CA TYR A 24 17.74 9.16 -15.43
C TYR A 24 16.75 9.04 -14.26
N VAL A 25 15.46 9.30 -14.50
CA VAL A 25 14.41 9.19 -13.47
C VAL A 25 14.29 7.76 -12.94
N ASP A 26 14.28 6.77 -13.83
CA ASP A 26 14.19 5.36 -13.45
C ASP A 26 15.38 4.94 -12.57
N ARG A 27 16.60 5.36 -12.94
CA ARG A 27 17.82 5.06 -12.16
C ARG A 27 17.84 5.77 -10.82
N VAL A 28 17.36 7.01 -10.74
CA VAL A 28 17.22 7.73 -9.46
C VAL A 28 16.23 7.01 -8.56
N ALA A 29 15.09 6.59 -9.10
CA ALA A 29 14.07 5.86 -8.35
C ALA A 29 14.63 4.53 -7.84
N GLU A 30 15.27 3.73 -8.70
CA GLU A 30 15.95 2.49 -8.32
C GLU A 30 17.01 2.73 -7.23
N HIS A 31 17.84 3.76 -7.40
CA HIS A 31 18.89 4.04 -6.42
C HIS A 31 18.29 4.35 -5.04
N ARG A 32 17.27 5.21 -4.99
CA ARG A 32 16.63 5.66 -3.75
C ARG A 32 15.80 4.57 -3.08
N LEU A 33 15.13 3.71 -3.86
CA LEU A 33 14.22 2.70 -3.33
C LEU A 33 14.92 1.38 -2.99
N THR A 34 16.01 1.03 -3.69
CA THR A 34 16.65 -0.29 -3.52
C THR A 34 18.15 -0.21 -3.27
N THR A 35 18.90 0.53 -4.08
CA THR A 35 20.37 0.42 -4.06
C THR A 35 20.99 0.99 -2.79
N ALA A 36 20.50 2.13 -2.31
CA ALA A 36 21.03 2.80 -1.12
C ALA A 36 20.89 1.98 0.18
N ILE A 37 19.92 1.07 0.23
CA ILE A 37 19.60 0.22 1.39
C ILE A 37 19.74 -1.28 1.10
N ARG A 38 20.47 -1.62 0.02
CA ARG A 38 20.58 -2.99 -0.46
C ARG A 38 21.16 -3.98 0.55
N PRO A 39 22.19 -3.63 1.36
CA PRO A 39 22.67 -4.52 2.41
C PRO A 39 21.58 -4.91 3.41
N GLN A 40 20.74 -3.95 3.81
CA GLN A 40 19.65 -4.13 4.75
C GLN A 40 18.52 -4.96 4.14
N ILE A 41 18.16 -4.69 2.87
CA ILE A 41 17.18 -5.49 2.13
C ILE A 41 17.65 -6.95 2.04
N ASN A 42 18.93 -7.19 1.68
CA ASN A 42 19.45 -8.54 1.54
C ASN A 42 19.44 -9.29 2.88
N ALA A 43 19.91 -8.65 3.96
CA ALA A 43 19.91 -9.25 5.29
C ALA A 43 18.48 -9.56 5.78
N PHE A 44 17.53 -8.65 5.52
CA PHE A 44 16.11 -8.90 5.81
C PHE A 44 15.58 -10.09 5.02
N MET A 45 15.81 -10.12 3.69
CA MET A 45 15.34 -11.20 2.84
C MET A 45 15.98 -12.55 3.18
N GLU A 46 17.23 -12.57 3.61
CA GLU A 46 17.91 -13.79 4.08
C GLU A 46 17.17 -14.37 5.30
N GLY A 47 17.05 -13.61 6.38
CA GLY A 47 16.35 -14.08 7.59
C GLY A 47 14.86 -14.35 7.35
N PHE A 48 14.22 -13.62 6.45
CA PHE A 48 12.83 -13.84 6.10
C PHE A 48 12.61 -15.14 5.32
N ASN A 49 13.49 -15.46 4.36
CA ASN A 49 13.42 -16.71 3.60
C ASN A 49 13.82 -17.95 4.41
N GLU A 50 14.57 -17.79 5.51
CA GLU A 50 14.85 -18.88 6.47
C GLU A 50 13.58 -19.35 7.20
N LEU A 51 12.64 -18.42 7.47
CA LEU A 51 11.40 -18.71 8.18
C LEU A 51 10.24 -19.07 7.24
N ILE A 52 10.14 -18.36 6.11
CA ILE A 52 9.02 -18.51 5.18
C ILE A 52 9.59 -18.73 3.76
N PRO A 53 9.39 -19.92 3.16
CA PRO A 53 9.82 -20.19 1.80
C PRO A 53 9.25 -19.19 0.79
N ARG A 54 10.10 -18.75 -0.15
CA ARG A 54 9.77 -17.73 -1.16
C ARG A 54 8.55 -18.10 -2.00
N GLU A 55 8.36 -19.38 -2.27
CA GLU A 55 7.27 -19.90 -3.10
C GLU A 55 5.90 -19.55 -2.49
N LEU A 56 5.79 -19.63 -1.15
CA LEU A 56 4.55 -19.31 -0.42
C LEU A 56 4.22 -17.82 -0.44
N ILE A 57 5.21 -16.97 -0.64
CA ILE A 57 5.04 -15.51 -0.64
C ILE A 57 4.77 -15.00 -2.05
N SER A 58 5.34 -15.67 -3.05
CA SER A 58 5.18 -15.30 -4.46
C SER A 58 3.75 -15.38 -5.00
N ILE A 59 2.84 -16.05 -4.28
CA ILE A 59 1.41 -16.10 -4.61
C ILE A 59 0.66 -14.82 -4.26
N PHE A 60 1.21 -13.99 -3.36
CA PHE A 60 0.58 -12.77 -2.90
C PHE A 60 1.12 -11.57 -3.68
N ASN A 61 0.25 -10.63 -4.02
CA ASN A 61 0.67 -9.30 -4.46
C ASN A 61 1.09 -8.43 -3.27
N ASP A 62 1.73 -7.29 -3.54
CA ASP A 62 2.25 -6.39 -2.50
C ASP A 62 1.17 -5.96 -1.47
N LYS A 63 -0.10 -5.85 -1.89
CA LYS A 63 -1.21 -5.44 -1.02
C LYS A 63 -1.73 -6.56 -0.14
N GLU A 64 -1.80 -7.77 -0.66
CA GLU A 64 -2.16 -8.97 0.11
C GLU A 64 -1.08 -9.29 1.14
N PHE A 65 0.19 -9.12 0.76
CA PHE A 65 1.32 -9.30 1.65
C PHE A 65 1.36 -8.23 2.77
N GLU A 66 1.10 -6.96 2.44
CA GLU A 66 0.95 -5.87 3.42
C GLU A 66 -0.12 -6.21 4.48
N LEU A 67 -1.26 -6.76 4.04
CA LEU A 67 -2.36 -7.15 4.90
C LEU A 67 -2.00 -8.33 5.80
N LEU A 68 -1.35 -9.36 5.25
CA LEU A 68 -0.92 -10.55 5.99
C LEU A 68 0.02 -10.19 7.16
N ILE A 69 0.99 -9.32 6.91
CA ILE A 69 2.01 -8.93 7.89
C ILE A 69 1.48 -7.91 8.91
N SER A 70 0.61 -7.00 8.47
CA SER A 70 0.13 -5.90 9.32
C SER A 70 -0.86 -6.32 10.40
N GLY A 71 -1.43 -7.52 10.27
CA GLY A 71 -2.56 -7.98 11.06
C GLY A 71 -3.85 -7.23 10.71
N LEU A 72 -4.99 -7.88 10.93
CA LEU A 72 -6.28 -7.20 10.91
C LEU A 72 -6.38 -6.37 12.21
N PRO A 73 -6.75 -5.07 12.16
CA PRO A 73 -7.00 -4.30 13.38
C PRO A 73 -8.14 -4.95 14.20
N ASP A 74 -7.91 -5.12 15.50
CA ASP A 74 -8.71 -5.89 16.48
C ASP A 74 -10.10 -6.34 16.02
N ILE A 75 -10.15 -7.61 15.62
CA ILE A 75 -11.39 -8.37 15.48
C ILE A 75 -11.43 -9.36 16.66
N ASP A 76 -11.94 -8.90 17.79
CA ASP A 76 -12.32 -9.76 18.92
C ASP A 76 -13.64 -10.53 18.66
N CYS A 77 -14.12 -10.56 17.41
CA CYS A 77 -15.35 -11.21 17.00
C CYS A 77 -15.12 -12.08 15.76
N GLU A 78 -15.12 -13.42 15.90
CA GLU A 78 -15.19 -14.45 14.82
C GLU A 78 -13.93 -15.26 14.49
N LEU A 79 -12.86 -15.19 15.30
CA LEU A 79 -11.74 -16.15 15.23
C LEU A 79 -12.12 -17.60 15.65
N LYS A 80 -13.39 -17.87 15.97
CA LYS A 80 -13.90 -19.23 16.27
C LYS A 80 -14.46 -19.97 15.06
N GLU A 81 -14.76 -19.30 13.94
CA GLU A 81 -15.30 -19.97 12.74
C GLU A 81 -14.22 -20.38 11.72
N LEU A 82 -13.03 -19.76 11.78
CA LEU A 82 -11.95 -20.02 10.82
C LEU A 82 -11.23 -21.37 11.00
N ILE A 83 -11.26 -22.00 12.18
CA ILE A 83 -10.66 -23.33 12.38
C ILE A 83 -11.52 -24.44 11.73
N GLN A 84 -12.81 -24.20 11.45
CA GLN A 84 -13.67 -25.15 10.73
C GLN A 84 -13.47 -25.15 9.21
N PHE A 85 -12.86 -24.10 8.63
CA PHE A 85 -12.64 -23.98 7.19
C PHE A 85 -11.36 -24.69 6.69
N TYR A 86 -10.45 -25.10 7.58
CA TYR A 86 -9.11 -25.61 7.24
C TYR A 86 -9.09 -27.05 6.66
N ASN A 87 -10.24 -27.64 6.31
CA ASN A 87 -10.34 -29.02 5.81
C ASN A 87 -11.20 -29.20 4.55
N ASP A 88 -11.37 -28.17 3.72
CA ASP A 88 -12.05 -28.30 2.42
C ASP A 88 -11.11 -28.03 1.22
N PRO A 89 -10.84 -29.02 0.34
CA PRO A 89 -9.93 -28.84 -0.80
C PRO A 89 -10.51 -28.03 -1.98
N PHE A 90 -11.77 -27.58 -1.93
CA PHE A 90 -12.48 -27.11 -3.14
C PHE A 90 -12.95 -25.65 -3.17
N ARG A 91 -12.44 -24.74 -2.32
CA ARG A 91 -12.81 -23.30 -2.41
C ARG A 91 -11.61 -22.35 -2.56
N SER A 92 -11.10 -22.32 -3.78
CA SER A 92 -10.04 -21.42 -4.29
C SER A 92 -10.38 -19.91 -4.32
N CYS A 93 -11.51 -19.44 -3.81
CA CYS A 93 -11.84 -18.01 -3.95
C CYS A 93 -12.91 -17.62 -2.93
N MET A 94 -12.50 -17.14 -1.75
CA MET A 94 -13.29 -16.32 -0.82
C MET A 94 -12.41 -15.84 0.36
N CYS A 95 -11.32 -15.12 0.05
CA CYS A 95 -10.70 -14.19 1.01
C CYS A 95 -11.12 -12.74 0.71
N SER A 96 -12.29 -12.55 0.11
CA SER A 96 -12.94 -11.24 0.06
C SER A 96 -14.06 -11.29 1.07
N THR A 97 -13.80 -10.81 2.28
CA THR A 97 -14.65 -9.92 3.10
C THR A 97 -14.02 -9.86 4.50
N TYR A 98 -14.10 -8.67 5.14
CA TYR A 98 -13.78 -8.37 6.55
C TYR A 98 -12.27 -8.11 6.78
N PHE A 99 -11.80 -6.93 7.19
CA PHE A 99 -12.38 -5.87 8.00
C PHE A 99 -11.46 -4.63 7.90
N VAL A 100 -11.84 -3.61 7.13
CA VAL A 100 -11.18 -2.30 7.12
C VAL A 100 -12.07 -1.37 7.93
N HIS A 101 -11.89 -1.34 9.24
CA HIS A 101 -12.55 -0.38 10.10
C HIS A 101 -11.52 0.66 10.54
N LEU A 102 -11.89 1.94 10.36
CA LEU A 102 -11.41 3.18 11.04
C LEU A 102 -11.13 4.40 10.14
N LEU A 103 -11.41 4.34 8.83
CA LEU A 103 -11.68 5.56 8.04
C LEU A 103 -12.98 5.36 7.27
N SER A 104 -14.01 6.12 7.64
CA SER A 104 -15.22 6.19 6.83
C SER A 104 -14.98 7.14 5.65
N VAL A 105 -15.67 6.91 4.53
CA VAL A 105 -15.73 7.87 3.41
C VAL A 105 -16.20 9.25 3.91
N ASP A 106 -16.99 9.28 4.98
CA ASP A 106 -17.49 10.50 5.59
C ASP A 106 -16.40 11.28 6.32
N ASP A 107 -15.49 10.60 7.03
CA ASP A 107 -14.31 11.22 7.66
C ASP A 107 -13.37 11.80 6.61
N LEU A 108 -13.15 11.07 5.52
CA LEU A 108 -12.35 11.56 4.40
C LEU A 108 -12.98 12.83 3.80
N LYS A 109 -14.29 12.83 3.59
CA LYS A 109 -15.04 13.98 3.06
C LYS A 109 -14.96 15.20 3.99
N ALA A 110 -15.04 14.99 5.30
CA ALA A 110 -14.92 16.06 6.30
C ALA A 110 -13.53 16.70 6.34
N ASN A 111 -12.49 15.95 5.99
CA ASN A 111 -11.09 16.40 6.04
C ASN A 111 -10.48 16.68 4.64
N THR A 112 -11.29 16.72 3.58
CA THR A 112 -10.81 17.02 2.23
C THR A 112 -10.75 18.52 1.98
N GLU A 113 -9.57 19.04 1.65
CA GLU A 113 -9.39 20.42 1.17
C GLU A 113 -9.54 20.50 -0.35
N TYR A 114 -10.28 21.51 -0.84
CA TYR A 114 -10.53 21.71 -2.27
C TYR A 114 -9.74 22.91 -2.78
N SER A 115 -8.88 22.68 -3.78
CA SER A 115 -8.17 23.75 -4.49
C SER A 115 -8.84 24.05 -5.83
N GLY A 116 -9.37 25.26 -6.01
CA GLY A 116 -10.05 25.68 -7.25
C GLY A 116 -11.48 25.18 -7.42
N TYR A 117 -12.01 24.43 -6.45
CA TYR A 117 -13.39 23.96 -6.39
C TYR A 117 -14.02 24.31 -5.05
N SER A 118 -15.35 24.38 -5.01
CA SER A 118 -16.12 24.54 -3.78
C SER A 118 -16.90 23.26 -3.47
N ILE A 119 -17.32 23.08 -2.23
CA ILE A 119 -18.20 21.95 -1.83
C ILE A 119 -19.54 21.99 -2.60
N ALA A 120 -19.97 23.17 -3.05
CA ALA A 120 -21.16 23.35 -3.86
C ALA A 120 -20.96 23.05 -5.35
N SER A 121 -19.72 22.83 -5.80
CA SER A 121 -19.43 22.55 -7.20
C SER A 121 -20.05 21.21 -7.62
N PRO A 122 -20.80 21.14 -8.74
CA PRO A 122 -21.46 19.90 -9.17
C PRO A 122 -20.51 18.71 -9.29
N VAL A 123 -19.28 18.96 -9.76
CA VAL A 123 -18.23 17.94 -9.87
C VAL A 123 -17.87 17.33 -8.52
N ILE A 124 -17.80 18.13 -7.45
CA ILE A 124 -17.50 17.64 -6.09
C ILE A 124 -18.69 16.86 -5.53
N GLN A 125 -19.92 17.29 -5.82
CA GLN A 125 -21.13 16.57 -5.40
C GLN A 125 -21.23 15.21 -6.08
N TRP A 126 -21.05 15.15 -7.41
CA TRP A 126 -21.05 13.89 -8.17
C TRP A 126 -19.95 12.95 -7.73
N PHE A 127 -18.75 13.48 -7.45
CA PHE A 127 -17.66 12.68 -6.94
C PHE A 127 -18.05 11.94 -5.64
N TRP A 128 -18.57 12.68 -4.65
CA TRP A 128 -18.97 12.05 -3.39
C TRP A 128 -20.20 11.17 -3.52
N GLU A 129 -21.12 11.46 -4.43
CA GLU A 129 -22.26 10.60 -4.74
C GLU A 129 -21.80 9.23 -5.27
N ILE A 130 -20.85 9.24 -6.20
CA ILE A 130 -20.25 8.00 -6.76
C ILE A 130 -19.50 7.23 -5.67
N VAL A 131 -18.64 7.91 -4.89
CA VAL A 131 -17.85 7.26 -3.83
C VAL A 131 -18.73 6.72 -2.71
N GLN A 132 -19.84 7.40 -2.38
CA GLN A 132 -20.82 6.87 -1.42
C GLN A 132 -21.53 5.62 -1.96
N GLY A 133 -21.78 5.55 -3.27
CA GLY A 133 -22.36 4.40 -3.96
C GLY A 133 -21.43 3.18 -4.11
N PHE A 134 -20.14 3.30 -3.79
CA PHE A 134 -19.19 2.19 -3.88
C PHE A 134 -19.51 1.04 -2.92
N SER A 135 -19.18 -0.17 -3.36
CA SER A 135 -19.15 -1.35 -2.51
C SER A 135 -18.13 -1.16 -1.38
N LYS A 136 -18.24 -1.95 -0.30
CA LYS A 136 -17.27 -1.88 0.81
C LYS A 136 -15.83 -2.16 0.33
N GLU A 137 -15.68 -3.06 -0.63
CA GLU A 137 -14.40 -3.43 -1.24
C GLU A 137 -13.82 -2.26 -2.05
N ASP A 138 -14.64 -1.60 -2.85
CA ASP A 138 -14.19 -0.46 -3.67
C ASP A 138 -13.87 0.78 -2.84
N LYS A 139 -14.58 0.99 -1.71
CA LYS A 139 -14.22 2.01 -0.73
C LYS A 139 -12.86 1.75 -0.11
N ALA A 140 -12.54 0.49 0.22
CA ALA A 140 -11.23 0.13 0.75
C ALA A 140 -10.12 0.36 -0.30
N ARG A 141 -10.33 -0.05 -1.55
CA ARG A 141 -9.41 0.22 -2.66
C ARG A 141 -9.20 1.73 -2.89
N PHE A 142 -10.28 2.50 -2.87
CA PHE A 142 -10.23 3.94 -3.05
C PHE A 142 -9.46 4.62 -1.92
N LEU A 143 -9.72 4.24 -0.66
CA LEU A 143 -8.97 4.75 0.50
C LEU A 143 -7.48 4.43 0.40
N GLN A 144 -7.13 3.19 0.04
CA GLN A 144 -5.74 2.79 -0.17
C GLN A 144 -5.09 3.56 -1.33
N PHE A 145 -5.84 3.84 -2.40
CA PHE A 145 -5.36 4.64 -3.52
C PHE A 145 -5.03 6.08 -3.11
N VAL A 146 -5.90 6.73 -2.31
CA VAL A 146 -5.68 8.13 -1.91
C VAL A 146 -4.68 8.29 -0.76
N THR A 147 -4.60 7.32 0.16
CA THR A 147 -3.72 7.40 1.35
C THR A 147 -2.40 6.65 1.19
N GLY A 148 -2.28 5.77 0.19
CA GLY A 148 -1.08 4.95 -0.04
C GLY A 148 -0.93 3.74 0.89
N THR A 149 -1.79 3.58 1.90
CA THR A 149 -1.75 2.45 2.85
C THR A 149 -3.14 1.94 3.19
N SER A 150 -3.25 0.66 3.55
CA SER A 150 -4.47 0.09 4.13
C SER A 150 -4.57 0.31 5.64
N LYS A 151 -3.53 0.85 6.29
CA LYS A 151 -3.42 1.01 7.74
C LYS A 151 -3.62 2.48 8.14
N VAL A 152 -4.67 2.74 8.92
CA VAL A 152 -4.91 4.07 9.49
C VAL A 152 -4.25 4.13 10.86
N PHE A 153 -3.39 5.13 11.06
CA PHE A 153 -2.83 5.43 12.37
C PHE A 153 -3.97 5.89 13.28
N GLY A 154 -4.43 4.99 14.16
CA GLY A 154 -5.18 5.43 15.32
C GLY A 154 -4.27 6.34 16.14
N GLU A 155 -4.78 7.52 16.50
CA GLU A 155 -4.21 8.25 17.64
C GLU A 155 -4.13 7.23 18.78
N SER A 156 -2.91 6.85 19.12
CA SER A 156 -2.66 6.10 20.34
C SER A 156 -3.17 6.99 21.45
N THR A 157 -4.34 6.63 21.99
CA THR A 157 -4.88 7.23 23.19
C THR A 157 -3.75 7.22 24.19
N THR A 158 -3.31 8.42 24.54
CA THR A 158 -2.15 8.66 25.38
C THR A 158 -2.42 7.99 26.72
N PHE A 159 -1.47 7.15 27.17
CA PHE A 159 -1.45 6.62 28.54
C PHE A 159 -1.42 7.75 29.57
#